data_AF-A0A9X8E7Z4-F1
#
_entry.id   AF-A0A9X8E7Z4-F1
#
_cell.length_a   1.000
_cell.length_b   1.000
_cell.length_c   1.000
_cell.angle_alpha   90.00
_cell.angle_beta   90.00
_cell.angle_gamma   90.00
#
_symmetry.space_group_name_H-M   'P 1'
#
loop_
_entity.id
_entity.type
_entity.pdbx_description
1 polymer ?
#
loop_
_entity_poly.entity_id
_entity_poly.type
_entity_poly.pdbx_seq_one_letter_code
_entity_poly.pdbx_strand_id
1 'polypeptide(L)'
;MVLRLGWSPRRLLPWAAWDTARYLSTAPKRLSWDTTLAALKAFSEQHGHVQVPQAFVVDSDHGNVWPAETKGVKLGRIVNRLRIAWKKNALTEAQQTDLTALGFDRGVRMTWNDKLAALKRYRDLHGHTNVPTSFEVPTNDPQWPAPFAGLALGSAVKGLRFHQAALPTSRRRALDELGFVWSAWDQSWQKRVLALKTYRDLYGNLNVSPDFIVPVDDNRWPREVWGMKLHDAVRNIRSRSHRLNFEQL
;
A
#
# COMPACT_ATOMS: atom_id res chain seq x y z
N MET A 1 44.94 -68.67 -12.21
CA MET A 1 43.90 -68.72 -13.25
C MET A 1 42.56 -68.44 -12.60
N VAL A 2 42.15 -67.17 -12.53
CA VAL A 2 40.79 -66.75 -12.13
C VAL A 2 40.44 -65.54 -12.98
N LEU A 3 39.39 -65.69 -13.79
CA LEU A 3 38.77 -64.67 -14.63
C LEU A 3 37.98 -63.69 -13.76
N ARG A 4 38.11 -62.38 -14.00
CA ARG A 4 37.01 -61.43 -13.75
C ARG A 4 36.90 -60.42 -14.88
N LEU A 5 35.68 -60.37 -15.38
CA LEU A 5 35.13 -59.60 -16.51
C LEU A 5 35.35 -58.09 -16.33
N GLY A 6 36.09 -57.48 -17.26
CA GLY A 6 36.20 -56.02 -17.38
C GLY A 6 34.96 -55.45 -18.07
N TRP A 7 34.18 -54.67 -17.33
CA TRP A 7 33.10 -53.85 -17.86
C TRP A 7 33.68 -52.63 -18.59
N SER A 8 33.26 -52.42 -19.84
CA SER A 8 33.41 -51.14 -20.54
C SER A 8 32.09 -50.38 -20.49
N PRO A 9 32.12 -49.08 -20.16
CA PRO A 9 31.18 -48.18 -20.79
C PRO A 9 31.84 -46.90 -21.32
N ARG A 10 31.72 -46.76 -22.65
CA ARG A 10 31.17 -45.58 -23.35
C ARG A 10 31.86 -44.22 -23.11
N ARG A 11 32.56 -43.80 -24.17
CA ARG A 11 32.87 -42.42 -24.62
C ARG A 11 32.24 -41.31 -23.76
N LEU A 12 33.08 -40.64 -22.97
CA LEU A 12 32.78 -39.31 -22.43
C LEU A 12 32.89 -38.29 -23.57
N LEU A 13 31.77 -37.63 -23.89
CA LEU A 13 31.76 -36.43 -24.73
C LEU A 13 32.14 -35.19 -23.88
N PRO A 14 32.76 -34.15 -24.48
CA PRO A 14 33.33 -33.01 -23.75
C PRO A 14 32.23 -32.10 -23.20
N TRP A 15 32.26 -31.82 -21.89
CA TRP A 15 31.25 -31.02 -21.18
C TRP A 15 31.52 -29.50 -21.21
N ALA A 16 32.30 -28.98 -22.16
CA ALA A 16 32.53 -27.55 -22.33
C ALA A 16 32.04 -27.11 -23.71
N ALA A 17 31.07 -26.18 -23.74
CA ALA A 17 30.72 -25.24 -24.83
C ALA A 17 29.22 -25.11 -25.19
N TRP A 18 28.31 -25.22 -24.22
CA TRP A 18 26.94 -24.74 -24.42
C TRP A 18 26.56 -23.80 -23.27
N ASP A 19 26.27 -22.54 -23.62
CA ASP A 19 25.48 -21.59 -22.83
C ASP A 19 26.12 -20.65 -21.78
N THR A 20 27.37 -20.19 -21.96
CA THR A 20 27.83 -18.98 -21.25
C THR A 20 27.25 -17.67 -21.84
N ALA A 21 26.82 -17.66 -23.10
CA ALA A 21 26.25 -16.47 -23.75
C ALA A 21 24.83 -16.14 -23.26
N ARG A 22 24.04 -17.14 -22.82
CA ARG A 22 22.66 -16.94 -22.35
C ARG A 22 22.57 -16.42 -20.91
N TYR A 23 23.62 -16.63 -20.11
CA TYR A 23 23.69 -16.17 -18.71
C TYR A 23 24.20 -14.73 -18.54
N LEU A 24 24.89 -14.16 -19.52
CA LEU A 24 25.33 -12.75 -19.47
C LEU A 24 24.22 -11.75 -19.83
N SER A 25 23.07 -12.21 -20.32
CA SER A 25 21.94 -11.36 -20.77
C SER A 25 20.95 -10.97 -19.66
N THR A 26 21.07 -11.49 -18.44
CA THR A 26 20.11 -11.25 -17.34
C THR A 26 20.69 -10.41 -16.20
N ALA A 27 21.90 -9.89 -16.34
CA ALA A 27 22.45 -8.94 -15.39
C ALA A 27 21.57 -7.67 -15.37
N PRO A 28 21.11 -7.19 -14.20
CA PRO A 28 20.26 -6.01 -14.14
C PRO A 28 21.04 -4.81 -14.69
N LYS A 29 20.56 -4.23 -15.79
CA LYS A 29 21.14 -3.04 -16.43
C LYS A 29 21.35 -1.96 -15.35
N ARG A 30 22.61 -1.67 -15.02
CA ARG A 30 22.96 -0.62 -14.06
C ARG A 30 23.02 0.69 -14.84
N LEU A 31 22.12 1.61 -14.51
CA LEU A 31 22.18 2.97 -15.04
C LEU A 31 23.35 3.71 -14.40
N SER A 32 23.96 4.61 -15.18
CA SER A 32 24.89 5.61 -14.62
C SER A 32 24.14 6.58 -13.70
N TRP A 33 24.89 7.36 -12.93
CA TRP A 33 24.32 8.41 -12.09
C TRP A 33 23.57 9.45 -12.93
N ASP A 34 24.20 9.95 -13.99
CA ASP A 34 23.62 10.98 -14.87
C ASP A 34 22.34 10.50 -15.55
N THR A 35 22.31 9.24 -16.01
CA THR A 35 21.08 8.65 -16.58
C THR A 35 19.99 8.49 -15.52
N THR A 36 20.36 8.21 -14.27
CA THR A 36 19.40 8.13 -13.15
C THR A 36 18.79 9.50 -12.85
N LEU A 37 19.60 10.56 -12.84
CA LEU A 37 19.13 11.93 -12.65
C LEU A 37 18.25 12.39 -13.82
N ALA A 38 18.65 12.11 -15.06
CA ALA A 38 17.85 12.42 -16.25
C ALA A 38 16.49 11.70 -16.22
N ALA A 39 16.46 10.43 -15.80
CA ALA A 39 15.22 9.68 -15.64
C ALA A 39 14.32 10.25 -14.52
N LEU A 40 14.91 10.69 -13.40
CA LEU A 40 14.17 11.34 -12.31
C LEU A 40 13.61 12.70 -12.74
N LYS A 41 14.37 13.46 -13.53
CA LYS A 41 13.93 14.74 -14.09
C LYS A 41 12.77 14.55 -15.06
N ALA A 42 12.89 13.60 -16.00
CA ALA A 42 11.81 13.26 -16.93
C ALA A 42 10.54 12.81 -16.20
N PHE A 43 10.68 11.99 -15.15
CA PHE A 43 9.55 11.61 -14.31
C PHE A 43 8.93 12.81 -13.60
N SER A 44 9.74 13.72 -13.07
CA SER A 44 9.28 14.95 -12.41
C SER A 44 8.57 15.90 -13.37
N GLU A 45 9.05 16.04 -14.60
CA GLU A 45 8.41 16.85 -15.65
C GLU A 45 7.04 16.29 -16.04
N GLN A 46 6.90 14.97 -16.08
CA GLN A 46 5.63 14.31 -16.43
C GLN A 46 4.61 14.27 -15.27
N HIS A 47 5.08 14.12 -14.04
CA HIS A 47 4.23 13.85 -12.88
C HIS A 47 4.22 14.98 -11.82
N GLY A 48 5.01 16.03 -12.01
CA GLY A 48 5.15 17.15 -11.07
C GLY A 48 5.86 16.79 -9.76
N HIS A 49 6.43 15.59 -9.65
CA HIS A 49 7.10 15.10 -8.44
C HIS A 49 8.12 13.99 -8.76
N VAL A 50 9.03 13.70 -7.83
CA VAL A 50 10.03 12.61 -7.95
C VAL A 50 9.65 11.31 -7.23
N GLN A 51 8.36 11.14 -6.88
CA GLN A 51 7.85 9.95 -6.21
C GLN A 51 7.56 8.81 -7.19
N VAL A 52 8.61 8.11 -7.63
CA VAL A 52 8.47 6.99 -8.57
C VAL A 52 7.86 5.76 -7.87
N PRO A 53 6.71 5.22 -8.32
CA PRO A 53 6.12 3.99 -7.78
C PRO A 53 7.05 2.79 -7.95
N GLN A 54 7.05 1.85 -7.01
CA GLN A 54 7.99 0.70 -7.04
C GLN A 54 7.85 -0.18 -8.30
N ALA A 55 6.62 -0.29 -8.82
CA ALA A 55 6.31 -1.08 -10.01
C ALA A 55 6.58 -0.35 -11.33
N PHE A 56 6.88 0.96 -11.30
CA PHE A 56 7.04 1.77 -12.50
C PHE A 56 8.20 1.26 -13.37
N VAL A 57 7.90 1.08 -14.66
CA VAL A 57 8.83 0.66 -15.72
C VAL A 57 8.76 1.70 -16.82
N VAL A 58 9.93 2.15 -17.30
CA VAL A 58 9.97 3.04 -18.46
C VAL A 58 9.74 2.19 -19.71
N ASP A 59 8.53 2.24 -20.27
CA ASP A 59 8.20 1.60 -21.55
C ASP A 59 8.43 2.54 -22.75
N SER A 60 8.35 1.97 -23.96
CA SER A 60 8.47 2.59 -25.27
C SER A 60 7.44 3.70 -25.52
N ASP A 61 6.29 3.64 -24.84
CA ASP A 61 5.12 4.46 -25.11
C ASP A 61 5.16 5.82 -24.41
N HIS A 62 6.20 6.11 -23.62
CA HIS A 62 6.29 7.38 -22.87
C HIS A 62 6.95 8.54 -23.64
N GLY A 63 7.10 8.43 -24.96
CA GLY A 63 7.60 9.50 -25.83
C GLY A 63 9.11 9.78 -25.69
N ASN A 64 9.59 10.84 -26.35
CA ASN A 64 11.02 11.18 -26.48
C ASN A 64 11.62 11.89 -25.25
N VAL A 65 10.95 11.84 -24.10
CA VAL A 65 11.35 12.54 -22.86
C VAL A 65 12.33 11.69 -22.03
N TRP A 66 12.42 10.38 -22.31
CA TRP A 66 13.19 9.43 -21.54
C TRP A 66 14.54 9.12 -22.19
N PRO A 67 15.65 9.04 -21.42
CA PRO A 67 16.93 8.61 -21.96
C PRO A 67 16.83 7.20 -22.55
N ALA A 68 17.42 6.96 -23.72
CA ALA A 68 17.29 5.69 -24.45
C ALA A 68 17.72 4.48 -23.60
N GLU A 69 18.67 4.67 -22.70
CA GLU A 69 19.20 3.64 -21.81
C GLU A 69 18.18 3.17 -20.77
N THR A 70 17.18 4.01 -20.47
CA THR A 70 16.13 3.74 -19.47
C THR A 70 15.03 2.83 -19.98
N LYS A 71 14.97 2.55 -21.30
CA LYS A 71 13.96 1.65 -21.88
C LYS A 71 13.98 0.27 -21.22
N GLY A 72 12.81 -0.17 -20.74
CA GLY A 72 12.60 -1.44 -20.02
C GLY A 72 13.12 -1.44 -18.57
N VAL A 73 13.63 -0.31 -18.07
CA VAL A 73 14.17 -0.22 -16.72
C VAL A 73 13.05 -0.03 -15.71
N LYS A 74 13.08 -0.84 -14.65
CA LYS A 74 12.21 -0.70 -13.47
C LYS A 74 12.70 0.45 -12.59
N LEU A 75 12.50 1.70 -13.03
CA LEU A 75 12.99 2.91 -12.37
C LEU A 75 12.53 2.98 -10.90
N GLY A 76 11.33 2.50 -10.58
CA GLY A 76 10.85 2.37 -9.20
C GLY A 76 11.77 1.56 -8.27
N ARG A 77 12.40 0.50 -8.79
CA ARG A 77 13.37 -0.30 -8.02
C ARG A 77 14.68 0.46 -7.82
N ILE A 78 15.13 1.24 -8.81
CA ILE A 78 16.34 2.05 -8.72
C ILE A 78 16.16 3.14 -7.66
N VAL A 79 15.05 3.87 -7.73
CA VAL A 79 14.67 4.90 -6.76
C VAL A 79 14.58 4.33 -5.34
N ASN A 80 14.02 3.13 -5.17
CA ASN A 80 13.99 2.51 -3.84
C ASN A 80 15.39 2.16 -3.31
N ARG A 81 16.30 1.65 -4.16
CA ARG A 81 17.70 1.42 -3.76
C ARG A 81 18.39 2.73 -3.40
N LEU A 82 18.14 3.79 -4.15
CA LEU A 82 18.70 5.12 -3.91
C LEU A 82 18.28 5.67 -2.54
N ARG A 83 16.99 5.53 -2.18
CA ARG A 83 16.48 5.88 -0.85
C ARG A 83 17.15 5.07 0.27
N ILE A 84 17.36 3.76 0.05
CA ILE A 84 18.07 2.90 1.02
C ILE A 84 19.54 3.33 1.16
N ALA A 85 20.21 3.63 0.05
CA ALA A 85 21.59 4.09 0.04
C ALA A 85 21.73 5.42 0.81
N TRP A 86 20.83 6.38 0.58
CA TRP A 86 20.84 7.65 1.32
C TRP A 86 20.61 7.45 2.82
N LYS A 87 19.64 6.61 3.20
CA LYS A 87 19.39 6.28 4.61
C LYS A 87 20.63 5.69 5.31
N LYS A 88 21.41 4.89 4.58
CA LYS A 88 22.65 4.26 5.07
C LYS A 88 23.88 5.17 4.97
N ASN A 89 23.72 6.45 4.65
CA ASN A 89 24.82 7.40 4.40
C ASN A 89 25.79 6.89 3.31
N ALA A 90 25.29 6.16 2.32
CA ALA A 90 26.09 5.57 1.26
C ALA A 90 26.12 6.43 -0.02
N LEU A 91 25.62 7.67 0.03
CA LEU A 91 25.67 8.63 -1.08
C LEU A 91 26.70 9.73 -0.78
N THR A 92 27.44 10.16 -1.81
CA THR A 92 28.39 11.27 -1.69
C THR A 92 27.64 12.61 -1.52
N GLU A 93 28.30 13.63 -0.99
CA GLU A 93 27.69 14.97 -0.83
C GLU A 93 27.20 15.56 -2.17
N ALA A 94 27.96 15.35 -3.25
CA ALA A 94 27.56 15.74 -4.60
C ALA A 94 26.27 15.03 -5.03
N GLN A 95 26.18 13.71 -4.83
CA GLN A 95 24.97 12.94 -5.14
C GLN A 95 23.77 13.39 -4.30
N GLN A 96 23.98 13.73 -3.03
CA GLN A 96 22.93 14.26 -2.18
C GLN A 96 22.45 15.63 -2.66
N THR A 97 23.37 16.47 -3.13
CA THR A 97 23.07 17.81 -3.68
C THR A 97 22.25 17.70 -4.96
N ASP A 98 22.68 16.86 -5.90
CA ASP A 98 21.96 16.62 -7.16
C ASP A 98 20.53 16.15 -6.92
N LEU A 99 20.34 15.22 -5.98
CA LEU A 99 19.03 14.71 -5.64
C LEU A 99 18.16 15.76 -4.96
N THR A 100 18.73 16.52 -4.02
CA THR A 100 18.02 17.59 -3.32
C THR A 100 17.57 18.67 -4.30
N ALA A 101 18.38 19.01 -5.31
CA ALA A 101 18.05 19.95 -6.36
C ALA A 101 16.86 19.49 -7.22
N LEU A 102 16.67 18.17 -7.38
CA LEU A 102 15.50 17.57 -8.03
C LEU A 102 14.29 17.42 -7.10
N GLY A 103 14.37 17.87 -5.85
CA GLY A 103 13.35 17.65 -4.82
C GLY A 103 13.28 16.20 -4.34
N PHE A 104 14.31 15.40 -4.60
CA PHE A 104 14.45 14.04 -4.12
C PHE A 104 15.14 14.07 -2.75
N ASP A 105 14.38 13.77 -1.70
CA ASP A 105 14.87 13.83 -0.33
C ASP A 105 15.25 12.45 0.24
N ARG A 106 16.10 12.47 1.27
CA ARG A 106 16.70 11.36 2.02
C ARG A 106 15.73 10.30 2.52
N GLY A 107 14.43 10.62 2.51
CA GLY A 107 13.41 9.59 2.45
C GLY A 107 12.06 10.14 2.79
N VAL A 108 11.33 10.63 1.79
CA VAL A 108 9.87 10.76 1.95
C VAL A 108 9.25 9.37 1.72
N ARG A 109 9.40 8.50 2.72
CA ARG A 109 8.18 7.88 3.25
C ARG A 109 7.33 9.07 3.69
N MET A 110 6.07 9.16 3.25
CA MET A 110 5.14 10.21 3.67
C MET A 110 5.49 10.70 5.07
N THR A 111 5.79 11.99 5.20
CA THR A 111 6.03 12.56 6.51
C THR A 111 4.79 12.32 7.37
N TRP A 112 4.92 12.45 8.69
CA TRP A 112 3.75 12.36 9.55
C TRP A 112 2.65 13.34 9.12
N ASN A 113 3.04 14.54 8.74
CA ASN A 113 2.13 15.59 8.30
C ASN A 113 1.46 15.22 6.97
N ASP A 114 2.20 14.64 6.02
CA ASP A 114 1.62 14.16 4.76
C ASP A 114 0.58 13.06 5.01
N LYS A 115 0.86 12.13 5.94
CA LYS A 115 -0.10 11.05 6.28
C LYS A 115 -1.37 11.62 6.85
N LEU A 116 -1.25 12.58 7.75
CA LEU A 116 -2.39 13.21 8.39
C LEU A 116 -3.19 14.03 7.37
N ALA A 117 -2.52 14.78 6.48
CA ALA A 117 -3.16 15.57 5.43
C ALA A 117 -3.86 14.68 4.40
N ALA A 118 -3.22 13.60 3.93
CA ALA A 118 -3.83 12.64 3.02
C ALA A 118 -5.02 11.90 3.66
N LEU A 119 -4.93 11.56 4.96
CA LEU A 119 -6.05 10.97 5.70
C LEU A 119 -7.21 11.93 5.87
N LYS A 120 -6.92 13.20 6.17
CA LYS A 120 -7.93 14.25 6.23
C LYS A 120 -8.63 14.40 4.90
N ARG A 121 -7.87 14.42 3.79
CA ARG A 121 -8.45 14.50 2.46
C ARG A 121 -9.30 13.28 2.11
N TYR A 122 -8.82 12.08 2.42
CA TYR A 122 -9.59 10.85 2.25
C TYR A 122 -10.92 10.92 3.00
N ARG A 123 -10.90 11.38 4.26
CA ARG A 123 -12.10 11.55 5.07
C ARG A 123 -13.05 12.57 4.46
N ASP A 124 -12.55 13.69 3.97
CA ASP A 124 -13.40 14.72 3.37
C ASP A 124 -14.06 14.24 2.06
N LEU A 125 -13.43 13.30 1.33
CA LEU A 125 -13.99 12.69 0.12
C LEU A 125 -14.95 11.52 0.41
N HIS A 126 -14.67 10.70 1.42
CA HIS A 126 -15.40 9.44 1.68
C HIS A 126 -16.25 9.47 2.97
N GLY A 127 -16.22 10.56 3.73
CA GLY A 127 -16.89 10.71 5.03
C GLY A 127 -16.25 9.92 6.17
N HIS A 128 -15.15 9.20 5.95
CA HIS A 128 -14.50 8.36 6.96
C HIS A 128 -13.02 8.11 6.68
N THR A 129 -12.24 7.71 7.69
CA THR A 129 -10.81 7.37 7.51
C THR A 129 -10.55 5.87 7.30
N ASN A 130 -11.57 5.06 7.02
CA ASN A 130 -11.38 3.62 6.79
C ASN A 130 -10.87 3.36 5.37
N VAL A 131 -9.55 3.52 5.20
CA VAL A 131 -8.88 3.37 3.91
C VAL A 131 -8.66 1.88 3.60
N PRO A 132 -9.08 1.37 2.43
CA PRO A 132 -8.75 0.02 1.97
C PRO A 132 -7.23 -0.20 1.91
N THR A 133 -6.76 -1.41 2.22
CA THR A 133 -5.30 -1.67 2.26
C THR A 133 -4.63 -1.49 0.90
N SER A 134 -5.34 -1.78 -0.18
CA SER A 134 -4.88 -1.62 -1.57
C SER A 134 -5.10 -0.21 -2.13
N PHE A 135 -5.64 0.72 -1.35
CA PHE A 135 -5.92 2.07 -1.84
C PHE A 135 -4.62 2.83 -2.13
N GLU A 136 -4.51 3.29 -3.36
CA GLU A 136 -3.49 4.21 -3.84
C GLU A 136 -4.18 5.49 -4.28
N VAL A 137 -3.59 6.63 -3.95
CA VAL A 137 -4.10 7.93 -4.37
C VAL A 137 -3.98 8.02 -5.90
N PRO A 138 -5.07 8.33 -6.63
CA PRO A 138 -5.02 8.44 -8.08
C PRO A 138 -4.04 9.52 -8.53
N THR A 139 -3.34 9.29 -9.65
CA THR A 139 -2.37 10.26 -10.18
C THR A 139 -3.01 11.41 -10.97
N ASN A 140 -4.22 11.21 -11.48
CA ASN A 140 -4.89 12.14 -12.39
C ASN A 140 -6.21 12.70 -11.80
N ASP A 141 -6.36 12.63 -10.48
CA ASP A 141 -7.57 13.10 -9.80
C ASP A 141 -7.33 14.50 -9.21
N PRO A 142 -8.01 15.54 -9.72
CA PRO A 142 -7.85 16.92 -9.23
C PRO A 142 -8.34 17.10 -7.79
N GLN A 143 -9.09 16.14 -7.26
CA GLN A 143 -9.50 16.15 -5.86
C GLN A 143 -8.32 15.86 -4.93
N TRP A 144 -7.22 15.29 -5.42
CA TRP A 144 -6.04 15.01 -4.61
C TRP A 144 -4.92 16.04 -4.88
N PRO A 145 -4.29 16.59 -3.83
CA PRO A 145 -3.09 17.40 -3.99
C PRO A 145 -2.00 16.63 -4.76
N ALA A 146 -1.33 17.31 -5.70
CA ALA A 146 -0.28 16.71 -6.53
C ALA A 146 0.82 15.96 -5.75
N PRO A 147 1.28 16.42 -4.55
CA PRO A 147 2.25 15.67 -3.76
C PRO A 147 1.75 14.30 -3.27
N PHE A 148 0.43 14.05 -3.33
CA PHE A 148 -0.17 12.80 -2.91
C PHE A 148 -0.41 11.80 -4.03
N ALA A 149 -0.23 12.18 -5.30
CA ALA A 149 -0.39 11.30 -6.44
C ALA A 149 0.43 10.00 -6.30
N GLY A 150 -0.21 8.85 -6.54
CA GLY A 150 0.44 7.53 -6.48
C GLY A 150 0.82 7.07 -5.07
N LEU A 151 0.39 7.77 -4.02
CA LEU A 151 0.68 7.36 -2.64
C LEU A 151 -0.13 6.12 -2.25
N ALA A 152 0.56 5.09 -1.78
CA ALA A 152 -0.04 3.90 -1.17
C ALA A 152 -0.58 4.18 0.24
N LEU A 153 -1.57 5.07 0.34
CA LEU A 153 -2.19 5.50 1.59
C LEU A 153 -2.79 4.32 2.35
N GLY A 154 -3.35 3.32 1.66
CA GLY A 154 -3.84 2.08 2.27
C GLY A 154 -2.77 1.31 3.05
N SER A 155 -1.57 1.20 2.48
CA SER A 155 -0.43 0.58 3.15
C SER A 155 0.07 1.41 4.33
N ALA A 156 0.05 2.75 4.21
CA ALA A 156 0.42 3.64 5.31
C ALA A 156 -0.55 3.49 6.51
N VAL A 157 -1.85 3.48 6.25
CA VAL A 157 -2.91 3.28 7.25
C VAL A 157 -2.80 1.90 7.90
N LYS A 158 -2.55 0.83 7.12
CA LYS A 158 -2.28 -0.49 7.67
C LYS A 158 -1.11 -0.47 8.65
N GLY A 159 -0.03 0.23 8.31
CA GLY A 159 1.12 0.41 9.19
C GLY A 159 0.77 1.16 10.49
N LEU A 160 -0.04 2.22 10.41
CA LEU A 160 -0.50 2.96 11.60
C LEU A 160 -1.30 2.07 12.55
N ARG A 161 -2.20 1.25 12.01
CA ARG A 161 -2.99 0.29 12.80
C ARG A 161 -2.13 -0.79 13.44
N PHE A 162 -1.19 -1.35 12.67
CA PHE A 162 -0.30 -2.41 13.15
C PHE A 162 0.64 -1.93 14.26
N HIS A 163 1.15 -0.70 14.15
CA HIS A 163 2.08 -0.13 15.12
C HIS A 163 1.40 0.79 16.14
N GLN A 164 0.09 0.66 16.36
CA GLN A 164 -0.66 1.58 17.22
C GLN A 164 -0.08 1.72 18.62
N ALA A 165 0.44 0.63 19.21
CA ALA A 165 1.02 0.63 20.57
C ALA A 165 2.37 1.38 20.64
N ALA A 166 3.06 1.52 19.51
CA ALA A 166 4.34 2.20 19.40
C ALA A 166 4.20 3.65 18.90
N LEU A 167 2.98 4.16 18.72
CA LEU A 167 2.76 5.53 18.30
C LEU A 167 2.97 6.50 19.46
N PRO A 168 3.74 7.60 19.26
CA PRO A 168 3.81 8.69 20.22
C PRO A 168 2.41 9.22 20.56
N THR A 169 2.20 9.61 21.81
CA THR A 169 0.90 10.10 22.31
C THR A 169 0.35 11.25 21.47
N SER A 170 1.21 12.20 21.05
CA SER A 170 0.83 13.32 20.19
C SER A 170 0.28 12.88 18.83
N ARG A 171 0.84 11.81 18.24
CA ARG A 171 0.39 11.25 16.96
C ARG A 171 -0.89 10.47 17.09
N ARG A 172 -1.05 9.72 18.18
CA ARG A 172 -2.30 9.03 18.49
C ARG A 172 -3.45 10.03 18.65
N ARG A 173 -3.24 11.07 19.47
CA ARG A 173 -4.24 12.13 19.69
C ARG A 173 -4.65 12.82 18.39
N ALA A 174 -3.70 13.18 17.52
CA ALA A 174 -4.02 13.80 16.23
C ALA A 174 -4.84 12.88 15.30
N LEU A 175 -4.64 11.57 15.37
CA LEU A 175 -5.47 10.59 14.65
C LEU A 175 -6.86 10.46 15.28
N ASP A 176 -6.95 10.45 16.60
CA ASP A 176 -8.23 10.41 17.33
C ASP A 176 -9.09 11.65 17.02
N GLU A 177 -8.49 12.84 17.04
CA GLU A 177 -9.15 14.11 16.68
C GLU A 177 -9.62 14.14 15.22
N LEU A 178 -8.94 13.40 14.33
CA LEU A 178 -9.36 13.24 12.94
C LEU A 178 -10.54 12.27 12.77
N GLY A 179 -10.86 11.47 13.80
CA GLY A 179 -11.81 10.37 13.75
C GLY A 179 -11.21 9.10 13.13
N PHE A 180 -9.92 8.84 13.38
CA PHE A 180 -9.21 7.73 12.76
C PHE A 180 -9.75 6.36 13.21
N VAL A 181 -10.17 5.57 12.24
CA VAL A 181 -10.63 4.19 12.42
C VAL A 181 -9.46 3.25 12.66
N TRP A 182 -9.10 3.03 13.93
CA TRP A 182 -8.08 2.09 14.38
C TRP A 182 -8.40 0.64 14.03
N SER A 183 -9.68 0.29 14.06
CA SER A 183 -10.18 -1.00 13.61
C SER A 183 -11.40 -0.81 12.72
N ALA A 184 -11.36 -1.37 11.51
CA ALA A 184 -12.55 -1.40 10.64
C ALA A 184 -13.74 -2.12 11.30
N TRP A 185 -13.45 -2.98 12.28
CA TRP A 185 -14.44 -3.54 13.19
C TRP A 185 -15.19 -2.44 13.94
N ASP A 186 -14.48 -1.50 14.57
CA ASP A 186 -15.05 -0.45 15.44
C ASP A 186 -15.97 0.51 14.68
N GLN A 187 -15.64 0.84 13.44
CA GLN A 187 -16.52 1.66 12.60
C GLN A 187 -17.81 0.91 12.24
N SER A 188 -17.69 -0.37 11.87
CA SER A 188 -18.89 -1.19 11.61
C SER A 188 -19.64 -1.50 12.90
N TRP A 189 -18.96 -1.51 14.04
CA TRP A 189 -19.51 -1.81 15.36
C TRP A 189 -20.56 -0.77 15.75
N GLN A 190 -20.27 0.52 15.61
CA GLN A 190 -21.26 1.57 15.91
C GLN A 190 -22.55 1.40 15.08
N LYS A 191 -22.42 1.14 13.78
CA LYS A 191 -23.57 0.88 12.91
C LYS A 191 -24.32 -0.41 13.29
N ARG A 192 -23.60 -1.48 13.66
CA ARG A 192 -24.19 -2.74 14.11
C ARG A 192 -24.92 -2.55 15.44
N VAL A 193 -24.34 -1.84 16.40
CA VAL A 193 -24.97 -1.51 17.69
C VAL A 193 -26.21 -0.65 17.46
N LEU A 194 -26.14 0.37 16.62
CA LEU A 194 -27.28 1.19 16.25
C LEU A 194 -28.41 0.33 15.66
N ALA A 195 -28.10 -0.50 14.67
CA ALA A 195 -29.09 -1.39 14.05
C ALA A 195 -29.68 -2.40 15.06
N LEU A 196 -28.88 -2.96 15.96
CA LEU A 196 -29.36 -3.90 16.99
C LEU A 196 -30.20 -3.23 18.06
N LYS A 197 -29.88 -2.00 18.47
CA LYS A 197 -30.72 -1.19 19.36
C LYS A 197 -32.07 -0.91 18.70
N THR A 198 -32.07 -0.40 17.46
CA THR A 198 -33.30 -0.17 16.70
C THR A 198 -34.13 -1.45 16.54
N TYR A 199 -33.49 -2.59 16.22
CA TYR A 199 -34.19 -3.88 16.14
C TYR A 199 -34.84 -4.26 17.48
N ARG A 200 -34.10 -4.15 18.59
CA ARG A 200 -34.64 -4.45 19.92
C ARG A 200 -35.81 -3.52 20.27
N ASP A 201 -35.71 -2.24 19.96
CA ASP A 201 -36.74 -1.26 20.26
C ASP A 201 -38.01 -1.51 19.44
N LEU A 202 -37.89 -2.05 18.21
CA LEU A 202 -39.02 -2.39 17.33
C LEU A 202 -39.65 -3.77 17.60
N TYR A 203 -38.83 -4.78 17.94
CA TYR A 203 -39.27 -6.18 18.02
C TYR A 203 -39.18 -6.78 19.42
N GLY A 204 -38.67 -6.04 20.40
CA GLY A 204 -38.60 -6.42 21.81
C GLY A 204 -37.54 -7.47 22.16
N ASN A 205 -36.74 -7.95 21.20
CA ASN A 205 -35.71 -8.97 21.41
C ASN A 205 -34.55 -8.84 20.40
N LEU A 206 -33.51 -9.67 20.54
CA LEU A 206 -32.36 -9.73 19.64
C LEU A 206 -32.28 -11.06 18.85
N ASN A 207 -33.40 -11.77 18.72
CA ASN A 207 -33.50 -12.97 17.89
C ASN A 207 -33.74 -12.56 16.44
N VAL A 208 -32.67 -12.13 15.78
CA VAL A 208 -32.68 -11.69 14.39
C VAL A 208 -32.71 -12.91 13.46
N SER A 209 -33.72 -13.00 12.60
CA SER A 209 -33.84 -14.06 11.58
C SER A 209 -32.65 -14.03 10.60
N PRO A 210 -32.11 -15.19 10.16
CA PRO A 210 -31.03 -15.28 9.17
C PRO A 210 -31.21 -14.41 7.92
N ASP A 211 -32.46 -14.29 7.45
CA ASP A 211 -32.80 -13.55 6.23
C ASP A 211 -33.17 -12.09 6.49
N PHE A 212 -33.09 -11.62 7.75
CA PHE A 212 -33.46 -10.26 8.10
C PHE A 212 -32.46 -9.26 7.53
N ILE A 213 -32.98 -8.42 6.63
CA ILE A 213 -32.30 -7.26 6.07
C ILE A 213 -33.02 -6.02 6.60
N VAL A 214 -32.26 -5.05 7.11
CA VAL A 214 -32.83 -3.76 7.53
C VAL A 214 -33.56 -3.14 6.33
N PRO A 215 -34.87 -2.85 6.43
CA PRO A 215 -35.62 -2.26 5.33
C PRO A 215 -35.01 -0.94 4.85
N VAL A 216 -34.98 -0.77 3.53
CA VAL A 216 -34.63 0.50 2.89
C VAL A 216 -35.90 1.35 2.85
N ASP A 217 -35.79 2.67 3.05
CA ASP A 217 -36.91 3.61 3.06
C ASP A 217 -37.92 3.46 4.21
N ASP A 218 -37.57 2.72 5.26
CA ASP A 218 -38.34 2.68 6.51
C ASP A 218 -37.78 3.69 7.52
N ASN A 219 -38.59 4.71 7.81
CA ASN A 219 -38.23 5.82 8.70
C ASN A 219 -38.01 5.39 10.16
N ARG A 220 -38.45 4.19 10.53
CA ARG A 220 -38.16 3.60 11.85
C ARG A 220 -36.70 3.18 12.00
N TRP A 221 -35.99 3.07 10.88
CA TRP A 221 -34.59 2.70 10.82
C TRP A 221 -33.72 3.91 10.44
N PRO A 222 -32.58 4.12 11.13
CA PRO A 222 -31.60 5.09 10.69
C PRO A 222 -31.11 4.75 9.28
N ARG A 223 -31.05 5.76 8.41
CA ARG A 223 -30.61 5.60 7.00
C ARG A 223 -29.25 4.92 6.85
N GLU A 224 -28.39 5.12 7.84
CA GLU A 224 -27.03 4.60 7.91
C GLU A 224 -26.94 3.08 8.01
N VAL A 225 -28.03 2.41 8.39
CA VAL A 225 -28.11 0.95 8.59
C VAL A 225 -29.03 0.25 7.59
N TRP A 226 -29.66 0.99 6.67
CA TRP A 226 -30.51 0.43 5.62
C TRP A 226 -29.77 -0.60 4.77
N GLY A 227 -30.46 -1.69 4.42
CA GLY A 227 -29.88 -2.80 3.64
C GLY A 227 -28.89 -3.67 4.42
N MET A 228 -28.66 -3.42 5.71
CA MET A 228 -27.75 -4.24 6.51
C MET A 228 -28.36 -5.62 6.77
N LYS A 229 -27.61 -6.69 6.47
CA LYS A 229 -27.90 -8.06 6.94
C LYS A 229 -27.63 -8.16 8.44
N LEU A 230 -28.67 -7.94 9.24
CA LEU A 230 -28.51 -7.79 10.69
C LEU A 230 -28.15 -9.13 11.37
N HIS A 231 -28.62 -10.26 10.83
CA HIS A 231 -28.23 -11.57 11.37
C HIS A 231 -26.73 -11.84 11.21
N ASP A 232 -26.16 -11.50 10.05
CA ASP A 232 -24.72 -11.58 9.84
C ASP A 232 -23.97 -10.68 10.82
N ALA A 233 -24.55 -9.53 11.20
CA ALA A 233 -23.99 -8.71 12.25
C ALA A 233 -23.98 -9.41 13.61
N VAL A 234 -25.11 -9.98 14.04
CA VAL A 234 -25.21 -10.74 15.30
C VAL A 234 -24.23 -11.92 15.31
N ARG A 235 -24.19 -12.71 14.25
CA ARG A 235 -23.31 -13.87 14.10
C ARG A 235 -21.84 -13.49 14.21
N ASN A 236 -21.43 -12.43 13.52
CA ASN A 236 -20.06 -11.93 13.58
C ASN A 236 -19.69 -11.45 14.99
N ILE A 237 -20.59 -10.74 15.68
CA ILE A 237 -20.39 -10.27 17.05
C ILE A 237 -20.21 -11.46 18.01
N ARG A 238 -21.11 -12.46 17.93
CA ARG A 238 -21.03 -13.68 18.74
C ARG A 238 -19.73 -14.46 18.52
N SER A 239 -19.27 -14.57 17.26
CA SER A 239 -18.02 -15.26 16.92
C SER A 239 -16.75 -14.55 17.44
N ARG A 240 -16.86 -13.28 17.85
CA ARG A 240 -15.75 -12.43 18.28
C ARG A 240 -15.97 -11.84 19.66
N SER A 241 -16.78 -12.51 20.50
CA SER A 241 -17.10 -12.07 21.87
C SER A 241 -15.84 -11.82 22.73
N HIS A 242 -14.78 -12.59 22.51
CA HIS A 242 -13.47 -12.42 23.16
C HIS A 242 -12.74 -11.09 22.85
N ARG A 243 -13.23 -10.29 21.90
CA ARG A 243 -12.65 -8.98 21.51
C ARG A 243 -13.50 -7.79 21.94
N LEU A 244 -14.65 -8.02 22.59
CA LEU A 244 -15.51 -6.96 23.10
C LEU A 244 -15.02 -6.57 24.49
N ASN A 245 -14.71 -5.29 24.69
CA ASN A 245 -14.41 -4.77 26.02
C ASN A 245 -15.70 -4.63 26.84
N PHE A 246 -15.59 -4.61 28.17
CA PHE A 246 -16.74 -4.50 29.08
C PHE A 246 -17.59 -3.24 28.84
N GLU A 247 -17.01 -2.16 28.33
CA GLU A 247 -17.76 -0.94 27.96
C GLU A 247 -18.53 -1.06 26.63
N GLN A 248 -18.36 -2.17 25.91
CA GLN A 248 -19.04 -2.46 24.65
C GLN A 248 -20.14 -3.52 24.82
N LEU A 249 -20.33 -4.08 26.02
CA LEU A 249 -21.44 -4.95 26.40
C LEU A 249 -22.56 -4.13 27.04
#